data_AF-A0A941SND0-F1
#
_entry.id   AF-A0A941SND0-F1
#
_cell.length_a   1.000
_cell.length_b   1.000
_cell.length_c   1.000
_cell.angle_alpha   90.00
_cell.angle_beta   90.00
_cell.angle_gamma   90.00
#
_symmetry.space_group_name_H-M   'P 1'
#
loop_
_entity.id
_entity.type
_entity.pdbx_description
1 polymer ?
#
loop_
_entity_poly.entity_id
_entity_poly.type
_entity_poly.pdbx_seq_one_letter_code
_entity_poly.pdbx_strand_id
1 'polypeptide(L)'
;MVKPQRMNNPGIPFDPLKYMKRLESVGFTREQAEAQAETFLEIVQEQLVSKQDLKEVEVQLTSHVKEVEVQLTNHVKEVEVQLTNHVKEVEVKLTHHIKEVEVQLTSRMKELELQIKELEAKTTQQIKELEAKTTLEIEVLRRDLKIWFGGMLIGLVVVLSGIMTLIVHLGGR
;
A
#
# COMPACT_ATOMS: atom_id res chain seq x y z
N MET A 1 -7.02 26.99 -32.23
CA MET A 1 -8.16 26.31 -32.87
C MET A 1 -8.72 27.21 -33.96
N VAL A 2 -8.53 26.83 -35.23
CA VAL A 2 -9.02 27.58 -36.39
C VAL A 2 -10.51 27.30 -36.54
N LYS A 3 -11.36 28.32 -36.40
CA LYS A 3 -12.80 28.17 -36.70
C LYS A 3 -12.95 27.79 -38.17
N PRO A 4 -13.73 26.75 -38.52
CA PRO A 4 -13.96 26.42 -39.91
C PRO A 4 -14.64 27.61 -40.60
N GLN A 5 -14.01 28.12 -41.66
CA GLN A 5 -14.65 29.07 -42.57
C GLN A 5 -15.89 28.39 -43.13
N ARG A 6 -17.07 28.92 -42.81
CA ARG A 6 -18.29 28.53 -43.51
C ARG A 6 -18.11 28.93 -44.96
N MET A 7 -17.84 27.97 -45.84
CA MET A 7 -18.06 28.14 -47.27
C MET A 7 -19.58 28.25 -47.48
N ASN A 8 -20.14 29.41 -47.16
CA ASN A 8 -21.41 29.82 -47.71
C ASN A 8 -21.15 30.11 -49.19
N ASN A 9 -21.05 29.05 -50.00
CA ASN A 9 -21.32 29.18 -51.42
C ASN A 9 -22.84 29.06 -51.50
N PRO A 10 -23.62 30.16 -51.63
CA PRO A 10 -25.02 30.02 -51.94
C PRO A 10 -25.06 29.31 -53.29
N GLY A 11 -25.34 28.00 -53.27
CA GLY A 11 -25.47 27.23 -54.49
C GLY A 11 -26.46 27.99 -55.36
N ILE A 12 -25.98 28.52 -56.49
CA ILE A 12 -26.82 29.25 -57.42
C ILE A 12 -27.86 28.23 -57.88
N PRO A 13 -29.14 28.37 -57.53
CA PRO A 13 -30.15 27.40 -57.94
C PRO A 13 -30.11 27.30 -59.45
N PHE A 14 -30.12 26.07 -59.98
CA PHE A 14 -30.22 25.89 -61.42
C PHE A 14 -31.53 26.54 -61.89
N ASP A 15 -31.42 27.50 -62.82
CA ASP A 15 -32.54 28.22 -63.42
C ASP A 15 -32.74 27.69 -64.85
N PRO A 16 -33.73 26.81 -65.08
CA PRO A 16 -33.98 26.21 -66.39
C PRO A 16 -34.31 27.26 -67.45
N LEU A 17 -35.01 28.35 -67.10
CA LEU A 17 -35.40 29.41 -68.03
C LEU A 17 -34.17 30.19 -68.52
N LYS A 18 -33.26 30.52 -67.60
CA LYS A 18 -32.01 31.20 -67.95
C LYS A 18 -31.09 30.29 -68.76
N TYR A 19 -31.08 28.99 -68.47
CA TYR A 19 -30.33 27.98 -69.22
C TYR A 19 -30.86 27.81 -70.65
N MET A 20 -32.19 27.66 -70.81
CA MET A 20 -32.84 27.60 -72.13
C MET A 20 -32.54 28.82 -73.00
N LYS A 21 -32.71 30.03 -72.46
CA LYS A 21 -32.40 31.28 -73.19
C LYS A 21 -30.95 31.35 -73.66
N ARG A 22 -30.02 30.75 -72.91
CA ARG A 22 -28.61 30.65 -73.31
C ARG A 22 -28.42 29.69 -74.49
N LEU A 23 -29.08 28.53 -74.47
CA LEU A 23 -29.03 27.56 -75.57
C LEU A 23 -29.63 28.14 -76.86
N GLU A 24 -30.78 28.81 -76.77
CA GLU A 24 -31.39 29.52 -77.91
C GLU A 24 -30.44 30.59 -78.49
N SER A 25 -29.76 31.35 -77.63
CA SER A 25 -28.83 32.41 -78.06
C SER A 25 -27.60 31.91 -78.84
N VAL A 26 -27.26 30.63 -78.72
CA VAL A 26 -26.13 30.00 -79.44
C VAL A 26 -26.59 29.08 -80.57
N GLY A 27 -27.88 29.15 -80.95
CA GLY A 27 -28.41 28.54 -82.17
C GLY A 27 -29.16 27.21 -81.98
N PHE A 28 -29.45 26.77 -80.75
CA PHE A 28 -30.34 25.64 -80.53
C PHE A 28 -31.81 26.05 -80.77
N THR A 29 -32.63 25.12 -81.28
CA THR A 29 -34.08 25.36 -81.33
C THR A 29 -34.68 25.36 -79.94
N ARG A 30 -35.86 25.96 -79.79
CA ARG A 30 -36.58 25.98 -78.52
C ARG A 30 -36.83 24.57 -77.98
N GLU A 31 -37.21 23.63 -78.86
CA GLU A 31 -37.44 22.23 -78.47
C GLU A 31 -36.15 21.56 -77.97
N GLN A 32 -35.00 21.84 -78.59
CA GLN A 32 -33.71 21.30 -78.15
C GLN A 32 -33.26 21.91 -76.81
N ALA A 33 -33.49 23.21 -76.61
CA ALA A 33 -33.16 23.91 -75.37
C ALA A 33 -34.01 23.42 -74.20
N GLU A 34 -35.31 23.22 -74.42
CA GLU A 34 -36.28 22.72 -73.45
C GLU A 34 -35.94 21.28 -73.02
N ALA A 35 -35.71 20.37 -73.99
CA ALA A 35 -35.32 19.00 -73.69
C ALA A 35 -34.03 18.92 -72.86
N GLN A 36 -33.00 19.72 -73.19
CA GLN A 36 -31.77 19.74 -72.38
C GLN A 36 -31.99 20.33 -70.99
N ALA A 37 -32.77 21.40 -70.86
CA ALA A 37 -33.02 22.05 -69.59
C ALA A 37 -33.82 21.16 -68.63
N GLU A 38 -34.78 20.41 -69.17
CA GLU A 38 -35.58 19.43 -68.44
C GLU A 38 -34.70 18.27 -67.95
N THR A 39 -33.93 17.63 -68.83
CA THR A 39 -33.01 16.55 -68.44
C THR A 39 -31.99 17.01 -67.39
N PHE A 40 -31.45 18.23 -67.54
CA PHE A 40 -30.48 18.75 -66.58
C PHE A 40 -31.13 19.11 -65.23
N LEU A 41 -32.38 19.59 -65.24
CA LEU A 41 -33.14 19.85 -64.02
C LEU A 41 -33.41 18.55 -63.26
N GLU A 42 -33.79 17.47 -63.96
CA GLU A 42 -33.99 16.15 -63.36
C GLU A 42 -32.70 15.63 -62.71
N ILE A 43 -31.57 15.64 -63.44
CA ILE A 43 -30.27 15.20 -62.90
C ILE A 43 -29.88 16.02 -61.66
N VAL A 44 -30.06 17.34 -61.70
CA VAL A 44 -29.73 18.21 -60.56
C VAL A 44 -30.65 17.91 -59.38
N GLN A 45 -31.95 17.67 -59.59
CA GLN A 45 -32.86 17.34 -58.50
C GLN A 45 -32.58 15.97 -57.89
N GLU A 46 -32.21 14.97 -58.69
CA GLU A 46 -31.86 13.63 -58.20
C GLU A 46 -30.56 13.58 -57.39
N GLN A 47 -29.58 14.45 -57.70
CA GLN A 47 -28.28 14.48 -57.01
C GLN A 47 -28.24 15.37 -55.77
N LEU A 48 -29.28 16.18 -55.54
CA LEU A 48 -29.32 17.10 -54.40
C LEU A 48 -29.88 16.42 -53.16
N VAL A 49 -29.12 16.48 -52.07
CA VAL A 49 -29.59 16.12 -50.74
C VAL A 49 -30.79 17.01 -50.40
N SER A 50 -31.91 16.38 -50.07
CA SER A 50 -33.13 17.09 -49.72
C SER A 50 -33.04 17.64 -48.29
N LYS A 51 -33.89 18.63 -47.97
CA LYS A 51 -34.04 19.09 -46.57
C LYS A 51 -34.54 17.98 -45.65
N GLN A 52 -35.25 17.00 -46.20
CA GLN A 52 -35.75 15.86 -45.44
C GLN A 52 -34.61 14.92 -45.06
N ASP A 53 -33.68 14.66 -45.97
CA ASP A 53 -32.49 13.83 -45.72
C ASP A 53 -31.62 14.45 -44.61
N LEU A 54 -31.42 15.78 -44.67
CA LEU A 54 -30.69 16.52 -43.63
C LEU A 54 -31.39 16.42 -42.27
N LYS A 55 -32.72 16.49 -42.25
CA LYS A 55 -33.50 16.37 -41.02
C LYS A 55 -33.44 14.95 -40.45
N GLU A 56 -33.42 13.93 -41.30
CA GLU A 56 -33.23 12.54 -40.87
C GLU A 56 -31.86 12.35 -40.22
N VAL A 57 -30.79 12.86 -40.86
CA VAL A 57 -29.43 12.82 -40.29
C VAL A 57 -29.35 13.59 -38.98
N GLU A 58 -29.99 14.77 -38.87
CA GLU A 58 -30.04 15.54 -37.62
C GLU A 58 -30.72 14.77 -36.48
N VAL A 59 -31.83 14.09 -36.79
CA VAL A 59 -32.56 13.25 -35.82
C VAL A 59 -31.69 12.05 -35.39
N GLN A 60 -31.05 11.36 -36.33
CA GLN A 60 -30.17 10.23 -36.04
C GLN A 60 -28.98 10.65 -35.17
N LEU A 61 -28.31 11.76 -35.52
CA LEU A 61 -27.19 12.31 -34.74
C LEU A 61 -27.65 12.71 -33.33
N THR A 62 -28.80 13.38 -33.21
CA THR A 62 -29.34 13.77 -31.91
C THR A 62 -29.65 12.54 -31.05
N SER A 63 -30.20 11.49 -31.65
CA SER A 63 -30.44 10.22 -30.96
C SER A 63 -29.15 9.57 -30.48
N HIS A 64 -28.13 9.51 -31.35
CA HIS A 64 -26.84 8.90 -31.02
C HIS A 64 -26.11 9.67 -29.92
N VAL A 65 -26.14 11.01 -29.95
CA VAL A 65 -25.58 11.84 -28.87
C VAL A 65 -26.27 11.54 -27.54
N LYS A 66 -27.61 11.45 -27.51
CA LYS A 66 -28.35 11.09 -26.29
C LYS A 66 -28.00 9.69 -25.78
N GLU A 67 -27.84 8.74 -26.69
CA GLU A 67 -27.42 7.38 -26.33
C GLU A 67 -26.04 7.36 -25.68
N VAL A 68 -25.07 8.06 -26.28
CA VAL A 68 -23.72 8.21 -25.74
C VAL A 68 -23.73 8.92 -24.38
N GLU A 69 -24.54 9.97 -24.20
CA GLU A 69 -24.69 10.65 -22.91
C GLU A 69 -25.22 9.70 -21.82
N VAL A 70 -26.21 8.87 -22.14
CA VAL A 70 -26.74 7.86 -21.21
C VAL A 70 -25.69 6.80 -20.88
N GLN A 71 -24.98 6.28 -21.89
CA GLN A 71 -23.93 5.29 -21.70
C GLN A 71 -22.80 5.85 -20.81
N LEU A 72 -22.35 7.07 -21.08
CA LEU A 72 -21.31 7.73 -20.29
C LEU A 72 -21.76 7.95 -18.84
N THR A 73 -23.01 8.41 -18.64
CA THR A 73 -23.58 8.59 -17.30
C THR A 73 -23.61 7.27 -16.52
N ASN A 74 -24.00 6.17 -17.17
CA ASN A 74 -24.02 4.85 -16.55
C ASN A 74 -22.62 4.35 -16.23
N HIS A 75 -21.65 4.54 -17.13
CA HIS A 75 -20.27 4.15 -16.89
C HIS A 75 -19.65 4.92 -15.73
N VAL A 76 -19.91 6.22 -15.61
CA VAL A 76 -19.48 7.03 -14.47
C VAL A 76 -20.04 6.49 -13.15
N LYS A 77 -21.34 6.16 -13.11
CA LYS A 77 -21.96 5.54 -11.92
C LYS A 77 -21.35 4.19 -11.58
N GLU A 78 -21.06 3.37 -12.58
CA GLU A 78 -20.43 2.06 -12.36
C GLU A 78 -19.03 2.22 -11.75
N VAL A 79 -18.22 3.12 -12.30
CA VAL A 79 -16.89 3.43 -11.77
C VAL A 79 -16.97 3.98 -10.33
N GLU A 80 -17.95 4.84 -10.03
CA GLU A 80 -18.17 5.37 -8.68
C GLU A 80 -18.50 4.26 -7.67
N VAL A 81 -19.37 3.32 -8.05
CA VAL A 81 -19.70 2.14 -7.23
C VAL A 81 -18.48 1.24 -7.04
N GLN A 82 -17.72 0.96 -8.10
CA GLN A 82 -16.52 0.14 -8.03
C GLN A 82 -15.47 0.76 -7.11
N LEU A 83 -15.24 2.08 -7.23
CA LEU A 83 -14.28 2.79 -6.39
C LEU A 83 -14.73 2.78 -4.92
N THR A 84 -16.01 3.01 -4.65
CA THR A 84 -16.57 2.94 -3.29
C THR A 84 -16.38 1.55 -2.67
N ASN A 85 -16.60 0.49 -3.44
CA ASN A 85 -16.40 -0.88 -2.97
C ASN A 85 -14.91 -1.18 -2.72
N HIS A 86 -14.02 -0.71 -3.60
CA HIS A 86 -12.58 -0.91 -3.43
C HIS A 86 -12.06 -0.19 -2.18
N VAL A 87 -12.52 1.03 -1.92
CA VAL A 87 -12.19 1.78 -0.69
C VAL A 87 -12.61 0.98 0.55
N LYS A 88 -13.86 0.49 0.59
CA LYS A 88 -14.35 -0.34 1.71
C LYS A 88 -13.53 -1.62 1.90
N GLU A 89 -13.14 -2.28 0.81
CA GLU A 89 -12.32 -3.49 0.88
C GLU A 89 -10.94 -3.19 1.49
N VAL A 90 -10.30 -2.09 1.07
CA VAL A 90 -9.03 -1.63 1.62
C VAL A 90 -9.17 -1.27 3.10
N GLU A 91 -10.22 -0.56 3.50
CA GLU A 91 -10.50 -0.23 4.91
C GLU A 91 -10.63 -1.48 5.79
N VAL A 92 -11.35 -2.50 5.31
CA VAL A 92 -11.51 -3.77 6.03
C VAL A 92 -10.17 -4.49 6.16
N LYS A 93 -9.38 -4.57 5.07
CA LYS A 93 -8.05 -5.19 5.08
C LYS A 93 -7.09 -4.49 6.04
N LEU A 94 -7.04 -3.17 6.01
CA LEU A 94 -6.21 -2.38 6.93
C LEU A 94 -6.63 -2.58 8.38
N THR A 95 -7.93 -2.55 8.67
CA THR A 95 -8.46 -2.80 10.02
C THR A 95 -8.08 -4.19 10.52
N HIS A 96 -8.12 -5.20 9.65
CA HIS A 96 -7.71 -6.56 9.98
C HIS A 96 -6.21 -6.65 10.29
N HIS A 97 -5.35 -6.10 9.43
CA HIS A 97 -3.91 -6.10 9.66
C HIS A 97 -3.49 -5.34 10.92
N ILE A 98 -4.15 -4.22 11.23
CA ILE A 98 -3.90 -3.49 12.49
C ILE A 98 -4.19 -4.40 13.68
N LYS A 99 -5.35 -5.07 13.72
CA LYS A 99 -5.69 -6.00 14.80
C LYS A 99 -4.72 -7.16 14.91
N GLU A 100 -4.28 -7.70 13.76
CA GLU A 100 -3.30 -8.79 13.74
C GLU A 100 -1.97 -8.35 14.37
N VAL A 101 -1.46 -7.17 13.98
CA VAL A 101 -0.23 -6.60 14.55
C VAL A 101 -0.39 -6.33 16.05
N GLU A 102 -1.52 -5.78 16.50
CA GLU A 102 -1.80 -5.56 17.93
C GLU A 102 -1.76 -6.86 18.73
N VAL A 103 -2.37 -7.93 18.22
CA VAL A 103 -2.34 -9.26 18.85
C VAL A 103 -0.91 -9.82 18.90
N GLN A 104 -0.17 -9.73 17.80
CA GLN A 104 1.22 -10.22 17.74
C GLN A 104 2.14 -9.46 18.71
N LEU A 105 2.01 -8.14 18.78
CA LEU A 105 2.78 -7.31 19.72
C LEU A 105 2.43 -7.64 21.17
N THR A 106 1.14 -7.79 21.48
CA THR A 106 0.70 -8.15 22.83
C THR A 106 1.25 -9.51 23.26
N SER A 107 1.24 -10.50 22.36
CA SER A 107 1.79 -11.83 22.64
C SER A 107 3.31 -11.78 22.87
N ARG A 108 4.05 -11.06 22.02
CA ARG A 108 5.51 -10.89 22.18
C ARG A 108 5.88 -10.17 23.47
N MET A 109 5.10 -9.15 23.87
CA MET A 109 5.31 -8.47 25.15
C MET A 109 5.14 -9.43 26.33
N LYS A 110 4.07 -10.24 26.34
CA LYS A 110 3.87 -11.26 27.38
C LYS A 110 4.99 -12.30 27.43
N GLU A 111 5.47 -12.73 26.26
CA GLU A 111 6.58 -13.67 26.18
C GLU A 111 7.88 -13.06 26.75
N LEU A 112 8.20 -11.82 26.40
CA LEU A 112 9.35 -11.10 26.97
C LEU A 112 9.23 -10.90 28.48
N GLU A 113 8.03 -10.57 28.99
CA GLU A 113 7.79 -10.47 30.43
C GLU A 113 8.06 -11.79 31.16
N LEU A 114 7.68 -12.93 30.58
CA LEU A 114 7.96 -14.25 31.14
C LEU A 114 9.45 -14.57 31.11
N GLN A 115 10.13 -14.30 29.99
CA GLN A 115 11.57 -14.52 29.87
C GLN A 115 12.36 -13.67 30.88
N ILE A 116 11.96 -12.41 31.11
CA ILE A 116 12.58 -11.54 32.12
C ILE A 116 12.40 -12.14 33.51
N LYS A 117 11.18 -12.56 33.89
CA LYS A 117 10.92 -13.18 35.19
C LYS A 117 11.74 -14.46 35.41
N GLU A 118 11.88 -15.28 34.37
CA GLU A 118 12.70 -16.48 34.43
C GLU A 118 14.19 -16.16 34.64
N LEU A 119 14.73 -15.17 33.92
CA LEU A 119 16.10 -14.70 34.08
C LEU A 119 16.35 -14.12 35.48
N GLU A 120 15.41 -13.33 36.01
CA GLU A 120 15.47 -12.78 37.37
C GLU A 120 15.50 -13.89 38.43
N ALA A 121 14.63 -14.90 38.29
CA ALA A 121 14.57 -16.04 39.19
C ALA A 121 15.89 -16.84 39.15
N LYS A 122 16.39 -17.13 37.96
CA LYS A 122 17.66 -17.85 37.77
C LYS A 122 18.85 -17.09 38.36
N THR A 123 18.92 -15.79 38.12
CA THR A 123 19.99 -14.95 38.65
C THR A 123 19.93 -14.90 40.19
N THR A 124 18.74 -14.75 40.76
CA THR A 124 18.53 -14.78 42.21
C THR A 124 18.96 -16.12 42.82
N GLN A 125 18.63 -17.24 42.16
CA GLN A 125 19.05 -18.56 42.61
C GLN A 125 20.57 -18.72 42.57
N GLN A 126 21.23 -18.30 41.48
CA GLN A 126 22.68 -18.36 41.35
C GLN A 126 23.39 -17.53 42.41
N ILE A 127 22.87 -16.35 42.74
CA ILE A 127 23.39 -15.51 43.84
C ILE A 127 23.30 -16.26 45.17
N LYS A 128 22.14 -16.83 45.51
CA LYS A 128 21.96 -17.60 46.76
C LYS A 128 22.90 -18.80 46.85
N GLU A 129 23.11 -19.50 45.73
CA GLU A 129 24.02 -20.64 45.67
C GLU A 129 25.47 -20.22 45.91
N LEU A 130 25.91 -19.10 45.31
CA LEU A 130 27.23 -18.53 45.54
C LEU A 130 27.42 -18.06 46.98
N GLU A 131 26.42 -17.40 47.57
CA GLU A 131 26.43 -16.97 48.98
C GLU A 131 26.56 -18.16 49.93
N ALA A 132 25.78 -19.22 49.70
CA ALA A 132 25.83 -20.44 50.50
C ALA A 132 27.19 -21.13 50.40
N LYS A 133 27.73 -21.27 49.18
CA LYS A 133 29.04 -21.86 48.94
C LYS A 133 30.14 -21.06 49.63
N THR A 134 30.14 -19.73 49.48
CA THR A 134 31.13 -18.85 50.09
C THR A 134 31.06 -18.92 51.63
N THR A 135 29.85 -18.96 52.19
CA THR A 135 29.64 -19.09 53.65
C THR A 135 30.23 -20.41 54.17
N LEU A 136 29.99 -21.51 53.45
CA LEU A 136 30.53 -22.82 53.82
C LEU A 136 32.06 -22.85 53.73
N GLU A 137 32.64 -22.31 52.65
CA GLU A 137 34.10 -22.22 52.49
C GLU A 137 34.75 -21.41 53.61
N ILE A 138 34.14 -20.29 54.03
CA ILE A 138 34.60 -19.49 55.18
C ILE A 138 34.50 -20.28 56.49
N GLU A 139 33.43 -21.04 56.72
CA GLU A 139 33.27 -21.84 57.94
C GLU A 139 34.30 -22.97 58.02
N VAL A 140 34.56 -23.64 56.88
CA VAL A 140 35.62 -24.65 56.76
C VAL A 140 36.99 -24.03 57.08
N LEU A 141 37.33 -22.90 56.46
CA LEU A 141 38.59 -22.20 56.73
C LEU A 141 38.71 -21.80 58.21
N ARG A 142 37.63 -21.30 58.81
CA ARG A 142 37.59 -20.92 60.23
C ARG A 142 37.82 -22.13 61.15
N ARG A 143 37.21 -23.27 60.84
CA ARG A 143 37.40 -24.51 61.60
C ARG A 143 38.84 -25.01 61.49
N ASP A 144 39.37 -25.06 60.28
CA ASP A 144 40.72 -25.56 60.01
C ASP A 144 41.76 -24.68 60.72
N LEU A 145 41.56 -23.36 60.70
CA LEU A 145 42.40 -22.41 61.43
C LEU A 145 42.35 -22.64 62.95
N LYS A 146 41.16 -22.83 63.53
CA LYS A 146 41.03 -23.15 64.97
C LYS A 146 41.75 -24.43 65.35
N ILE A 147 41.61 -25.49 64.54
CA ILE A 147 42.28 -26.77 64.78
C ILE A 147 43.80 -26.58 64.71
N TRP A 148 44.30 -25.89 63.69
CA TRP A 148 45.72 -25.61 63.51
C TRP A 148 46.32 -24.82 64.69
N PHE A 149 45.67 -23.72 65.12
CA PHE A 149 46.10 -22.95 66.30
C PHE A 149 46.07 -23.79 67.58
N GLY A 150 45.03 -24.58 67.80
CA GLY A 150 44.94 -25.47 68.96
C GLY A 150 46.08 -26.48 69.02
N GLY A 151 46.38 -27.12 67.88
CA GLY A 151 47.53 -28.04 67.76
C GLY A 151 48.87 -27.35 68.05
N MET A 152 49.07 -26.13 67.53
CA MET A 152 50.28 -25.34 67.78
C MET A 152 50.44 -24.99 69.28
N LEU A 153 49.37 -24.56 69.95
CA LEU A 153 49.42 -24.23 71.38
C LEU A 153 49.78 -25.44 72.25
N ILE A 154 49.22 -26.62 71.94
CA ILE A 154 49.59 -27.87 72.63
C ILE A 154 51.09 -28.15 72.42
N GLY A 155 51.58 -28.04 71.19
CA GLY A 155 53.00 -28.21 70.88
C GLY A 155 53.92 -27.25 71.66
N LEU A 156 53.56 -25.97 71.74
CA LEU A 156 54.30 -24.97 72.53
C LEU A 156 54.34 -25.31 74.02
N VAL A 157 53.22 -25.74 74.60
CA VAL A 157 53.16 -26.18 76.01
C VAL A 157 54.10 -27.36 76.26
N VAL A 158 54.09 -28.37 75.38
CA VAL A 158 54.98 -29.54 75.49
C VAL A 158 56.45 -29.13 75.44
N VAL A 159 56.84 -28.24 74.52
CA VAL A 159 58.22 -27.75 74.41
C VAL A 159 58.64 -26.98 75.67
N LEU A 160 57.81 -26.05 76.15
CA LEU A 160 58.10 -25.26 77.36
C LEU A 160 58.21 -26.14 78.61
N SER A 161 57.32 -27.13 78.78
CA SER A 161 57.41 -28.10 79.86
C SER A 161 58.73 -28.89 79.80
N GLY A 162 59.14 -29.35 78.61
CA GLY A 162 60.42 -30.02 78.42
C GLY A 162 61.63 -29.15 78.81
N ILE A 163 61.65 -27.88 78.40
CA ILE A 163 62.69 -26.92 78.78
C ILE A 163 62.73 -26.71 80.30
N MET A 164 61.56 -26.55 80.94
CA MET A 164 61.47 -26.36 82.39
C MET A 164 62.02 -27.58 83.16
N THR A 165 61.65 -28.79 82.74
CA THR A 165 62.18 -30.03 83.34
C THR A 165 63.70 -30.09 83.22
N LEU A 166 64.26 -29.71 82.07
CA LEU A 166 65.71 -29.68 81.85
C LEU A 166 66.42 -28.68 82.78
N ILE A 167 65.87 -27.47 82.93
CA ILE A 167 66.43 -26.42 83.80
C ILE A 167 66.46 -26.88 85.26
N VAL A 168 65.36 -27.48 85.76
CA VAL A 168 65.29 -28.01 87.13
C VAL A 168 66.33 -29.10 87.36
N HIS A 169 66.55 -29.97 86.36
CA HIS A 169 67.52 -31.06 86.46
C HIS A 169 68.99 -30.57 86.43
N LEU A 170 69.27 -29.49 85.70
CA LEU A 170 70.61 -28.90 85.59
C LEU A 170 70.97 -27.95 86.75
N GLY A 171 70.00 -27.22 87.31
CA GLY A 171 70.21 -26.27 88.41
C GLY A 171 70.21 -26.88 89.80
N GLY A 172 69.78 -28.14 89.95
CA GLY A 172 69.76 -28.88 91.23
C GLY A 172 71.03 -29.69 91.52
N ARG A 173 72.15 -29.40 90.86
CA ARG A 173 73.47 -30.02 91.09
C ARG A 173 74.45 -29.06 91.75
#